data_AF-A0A3R7DW19-F1
#
_entry.id   AF-A0A3R7DW19-F1
#
_cell.length_a   1.000
_cell.length_b   1.000
_cell.length_c   1.000
_cell.angle_alpha   90.00
_cell.angle_beta   90.00
_cell.angle_gamma   90.00
#
_symmetry.space_group_name_H-M   'P 1'
#
loop_
_entity.id
_entity.type
_entity.pdbx_description
1 polymer ?
#
loop_
_entity_poly.entity_id
_entity_poly.type
_entity_poly.pdbx_seq_one_letter_code
_entity_poly.pdbx_strand_id
1 'polypeptide(L)'
;MVKTIFVCLEVGPEATGAFVPTCPGCWVFGRTPKRALKKVKVAVADWFKWLEKHGEPFPAEMEDFKIEVGEMLRVTYNPVKAGKPEPLFWSEVLPITKKDIEKVIRLMQYSREDC
;
A
#
# COMPACT_ATOMS: atom_id res chain seq x y z
N MET A 1 16.18 12.10 8.10
CA MET A 1 14.98 13.00 7.97
C MET A 1 13.77 12.08 8.03
N VAL A 2 12.77 12.30 8.89
CA VAL A 2 11.64 11.35 9.02
C VAL A 2 10.89 11.27 7.69
N LYS A 3 10.87 10.08 7.08
CA LYS A 3 10.25 9.87 5.78
C LYS A 3 8.72 9.80 5.94
N THR A 4 7.99 10.49 5.07
CA THR A 4 6.53 10.39 4.98
C THR A 4 6.16 9.38 3.90
N ILE A 5 5.28 8.44 4.25
CA ILE A 5 4.64 7.50 3.33
C ILE A 5 3.19 7.94 3.16
N PHE A 6 2.82 8.24 1.91
CA PHE A 6 1.47 8.61 1.54
C PHE A 6 0.60 7.37 1.35
N VAL A 7 -0.60 7.42 1.90
CA VAL A 7 -1.59 6.33 1.88
C VAL A 7 -2.88 6.85 1.25
N CYS A 8 -3.46 6.03 0.38
CA CYS A 8 -4.76 6.25 -0.22
C CYS A 8 -5.83 5.49 0.57
N LEU A 9 -6.94 6.15 0.89
CA LEU A 9 -8.02 5.57 1.68
C LEU A 9 -9.30 5.40 0.85
N GLU A 10 -9.84 4.18 0.83
CA GLU A 10 -11.17 3.85 0.32
C GLU A 10 -12.12 3.71 1.52
N VAL A 11 -12.93 4.73 1.80
CA VAL A 11 -13.77 4.79 3.00
C VAL A 11 -15.22 4.47 2.64
N GLY A 12 -15.68 3.29 3.03
CA GLY A 12 -17.08 2.89 2.91
C GLY A 12 -17.82 2.88 4.26
N PRO A 13 -19.11 2.48 4.25
CA PRO A 13 -19.96 2.54 5.44
C PRO A 13 -19.57 1.53 6.53
N GLU A 14 -19.03 0.37 6.15
CA GLU A 14 -18.72 -0.74 7.07
C GLU A 14 -17.21 -0.95 7.30
N ALA A 15 -16.38 -0.45 6.39
CA ALA A 15 -14.94 -0.67 6.42
C ALA A 15 -14.19 0.42 5.64
N THR A 16 -12.87 0.40 5.78
CA THR A 16 -11.93 1.27 5.09
C THR A 16 -10.78 0.43 4.54
N GLY A 17 -10.56 0.52 3.23
CA GLY A 17 -9.33 0.06 2.58
C GLY A 17 -8.24 1.12 2.69
N ALA A 18 -7.00 0.69 2.90
CA ALA A 18 -5.83 1.53 2.86
C ALA A 18 -4.78 0.91 1.95
N PHE A 19 -4.41 1.66 0.91
CA PHE A 19 -3.47 1.28 -0.14
C PHE A 19 -2.24 2.19 -0.09
N VAL A 20 -1.06 1.63 -0.31
CA VAL A 20 0.20 2.38 -0.34
C VAL A 20 0.79 2.35 -1.75
N PRO A 21 0.70 3.44 -2.51
CA PRO A 21 1.15 3.46 -3.92
C PRO A 21 2.62 3.09 -4.10
N THR A 22 3.48 3.47 -3.14
CA THR A 22 4.93 3.24 -3.21
C THR A 22 5.35 1.84 -2.73
N CYS A 23 4.44 1.06 -2.15
CA CYS A 23 4.67 -0.29 -1.66
C CYS A 23 3.67 -1.25 -2.31
N PRO A 24 3.92 -1.73 -3.55
CA PRO A 24 3.01 -2.64 -4.24
C PRO A 24 2.70 -3.88 -3.39
N GLY A 25 1.41 -4.23 -3.30
CA GLY A 25 0.91 -5.32 -2.44
C GLY A 25 0.55 -4.90 -1.01
N CYS A 26 0.95 -3.70 -0.55
CA CYS A 26 0.50 -3.16 0.74
C CYS A 26 -0.93 -2.64 0.65
N TRP A 27 -1.88 -3.55 0.81
CA TRP A 27 -3.30 -3.26 0.92
C TRP A 27 -3.86 -3.86 2.21
N VAL A 28 -4.46 -3.03 3.06
CA VAL A 28 -5.04 -3.47 4.33
C VAL A 28 -6.45 -2.97 4.51
N PHE A 29 -7.23 -3.68 5.33
CA PHE A 29 -8.59 -3.29 5.68
C PHE A 29 -8.76 -3.07 7.18
N GLY A 30 -9.47 -2.01 7.55
CA GLY A 30 -9.88 -1.72 8.91
C GLY A 30 -11.36 -1.33 8.99
N ARG A 31 -12.01 -1.51 10.15
CA ARG A 31 -13.40 -1.06 10.36
C ARG A 31 -13.57 0.46 10.33
N THR A 32 -12.47 1.20 10.47
CA THR A 32 -12.45 2.66 10.46
C THR A 32 -11.15 3.14 9.81
N PRO A 33 -11.09 4.40 9.33
CA PRO A 33 -9.86 4.97 8.79
C PRO A 33 -8.68 4.89 9.77
N LYS A 34 -8.92 5.22 11.05
CA LYS A 34 -7.91 5.12 12.12
C LYS A 34 -7.37 3.68 12.29
N ARG A 35 -8.24 2.66 12.18
CA ARG A 35 -7.80 1.26 12.26
C ARG A 35 -7.04 0.83 11.00
N ALA A 36 -7.47 1.26 9.82
CA ALA A 36 -6.77 0.99 8.57
C ALA A 36 -5.36 1.61 8.58
N LEU A 37 -5.22 2.87 9.02
CA LEU A 37 -3.92 3.54 9.15
C LEU A 37 -2.98 2.90 10.18
N LYS A 38 -3.52 2.33 11.27
CA LYS A 38 -2.67 1.56 12.21
C LYS A 38 -2.13 0.29 11.55
N LYS A 39 -2.98 -0.43 10.81
CA LYS A 39 -2.58 -1.66 10.11
C LYS A 39 -1.61 -1.38 8.97
N VAL A 40 -1.80 -0.28 8.23
CA VAL A 40 -0.95 0.05 7.08
C VAL A 40 0.47 0.37 7.55
N LYS A 41 0.63 1.01 8.73
CA LYS A 41 1.94 1.22 9.32
C LYS A 41 2.68 -0.11 9.58
N VAL A 42 1.98 -1.13 10.06
CA VAL A 42 2.58 -2.46 10.28
C VAL A 42 2.93 -3.12 8.94
N ALA A 43 1.99 -3.13 7.99
CA ALA A 43 2.20 -3.74 6.67
C ALA A 43 3.36 -3.10 5.90
N VAL A 44 3.52 -1.77 5.97
CA VAL A 44 4.65 -1.06 5.36
C VAL A 44 5.98 -1.45 6.00
N ALA A 45 6.02 -1.60 7.33
CA ALA A 45 7.22 -2.06 8.02
C ALA A 45 7.59 -3.50 7.63
N ASP A 46 6.60 -4.38 7.52
CA ASP A 46 6.81 -5.77 7.09
C ASP A 46 7.26 -5.84 5.62
N TRP A 47 6.73 -4.96 4.76
CA TRP A 47 7.16 -4.84 3.37
C TRP A 47 8.63 -4.42 3.23
N PHE A 48 9.11 -3.49 4.07
CA PHE A 48 10.53 -3.10 4.07
C PHE A 48 11.44 -4.24 4.50
N LYS A 49 11.06 -5.00 5.54
CA LYS A 49 11.80 -6.21 5.94
C LYS A 49 11.81 -7.26 4.85
N TRP A 50 10.70 -7.39 4.11
CA TRP A 50 10.61 -8.30 2.99
C TRP A 50 11.54 -7.88 1.83
N LEU A 51 11.64 -6.59 1.51
CA LEU A 51 12.63 -6.10 0.55
C LEU A 51 14.07 -6.38 1.00
N GLU A 52 14.37 -6.13 2.29
CA GLU A 52 15.68 -6.40 2.88
C GLU A 52 16.07 -7.87 2.72
N LYS A 53 15.15 -8.79 3.04
CA LYS A 53 15.33 -10.24 2.88
C LYS A 53 15.74 -10.63 1.45
N HIS A 54 15.17 -9.98 0.44
CA HIS A 54 15.43 -10.25 -0.98
C HIS A 54 16.56 -9.42 -1.59
N GLY A 55 17.27 -8.62 -0.77
CA GLY A 55 18.39 -7.79 -1.23
C GLY A 55 17.97 -6.62 -2.12
N GLU A 56 16.70 -6.22 -2.09
CA GLU A 56 16.21 -5.07 -2.83
C GLU A 56 16.66 -3.76 -2.18
N PRO A 57 16.94 -2.70 -2.95
CA PRO A 57 17.21 -1.38 -2.40
C PRO A 57 15.98 -0.89 -1.63
N PHE A 58 16.12 -0.76 -0.31
CA PHE A 58 15.15 -0.10 0.54
C PHE A 58 15.83 1.08 1.26
N PRO A 59 15.09 2.18 1.50
CA PRO A 59 15.62 3.29 2.26
C PRO A 59 16.01 2.87 3.69
N ALA A 60 17.29 2.97 4.03
CA ALA A 60 17.86 2.54 5.31
C ALA A 60 17.27 3.26 6.55
N GLU A 61 16.62 4.42 6.38
CA GLU A 61 16.07 5.24 7.49
C GLU A 61 14.64 4.87 7.93
N MET A 62 14.10 3.70 7.54
CA MET A 62 12.66 3.40 7.69
C MET A 62 12.23 2.67 8.96
N GLU A 63 13.07 2.65 10.00
CA GLU A 63 12.59 2.35 11.35
C GLU A 63 11.67 3.46 11.88
N ASP A 64 11.84 4.71 11.41
CA ASP A 64 11.05 5.88 11.78
C ASP A 64 10.43 6.58 10.55
N PHE A 65 9.25 6.10 10.13
CA PHE A 65 8.43 6.77 9.11
C PHE A 65 7.07 7.22 9.65
N LYS A 66 6.53 8.27 9.01
CA LYS A 66 5.17 8.79 9.23
C LYS A 66 4.24 8.28 8.14
N ILE A 67 2.99 8.06 8.51
CA ILE A 67 1.90 7.81 7.57
C ILE A 67 1.09 9.09 7.43
N GLU A 68 0.88 9.53 6.20
CA GLU A 68 -0.03 10.63 5.86
C GLU A 68 -1.04 10.19 4.81
N VAL A 69 -2.25 10.72 4.88
CA VAL A 69 -3.29 10.45 3.88
C VAL A 69 -3.04 11.36 2.69
N GLY A 70 -2.65 10.78 1.55
CA GLY A 70 -2.44 11.52 0.31
C GLY A 70 -3.74 11.70 -0.49
N GLU A 71 -4.62 10.69 -0.44
CA GLU A 71 -5.89 10.70 -1.15
C GLU A 71 -6.96 9.95 -0.34
N MET A 72 -8.21 10.40 -0.44
CA MET A 72 -9.34 9.76 0.22
C MET A 72 -10.56 9.73 -0.71
N LEU A 73 -11.05 8.53 -0.99
CA LEU A 73 -12.29 8.29 -1.70
C LEU A 73 -13.36 7.83 -0.72
N ARG A 74 -14.56 8.40 -0.83
CA ARG A 74 -15.74 7.96 -0.07
C ARG A 74 -16.65 7.16 -0.99
N VAL A 75 -17.01 5.97 -0.55
CA VAL A 75 -17.79 5.01 -1.35
C VAL A 75 -19.05 4.58 -0.61
N THR A 76 -20.06 4.13 -1.35
CA THR A 76 -21.36 3.71 -0.80
C THR A 76 -21.44 2.19 -0.55
N TYR A 77 -20.45 1.43 -1.00
CA TYR A 77 -20.34 -0.02 -0.81
C TYR A 77 -19.30 -0.37 0.24
N ASN A 78 -19.28 -1.63 0.70
CA ASN A 78 -18.30 -2.12 1.67
C ASN A 78 -16.97 -2.47 0.98
N PRO A 79 -15.84 -1.81 1.33
CA PRO A 79 -14.54 -2.02 0.70
C PRO A 79 -13.97 -3.45 0.78
N VAL A 80 -14.47 -4.27 1.71
CA VAL A 80 -13.96 -5.63 1.92
C VAL A 80 -14.74 -6.67 1.10
N LYS A 81 -15.89 -6.30 0.53
CA LYS A 81 -16.72 -7.27 -0.22
C LYS A 81 -16.08 -7.58 -1.57
N ALA A 82 -15.95 -8.87 -1.87
CA ALA A 82 -15.54 -9.34 -3.20
C ALA A 82 -16.56 -8.89 -4.27
N GLY A 83 -16.08 -8.61 -5.48
CA GLY A 83 -16.91 -8.15 -6.59
C GLY A 83 -17.35 -6.69 -6.51
N LYS A 84 -16.86 -5.92 -5.52
CA LYS A 84 -17.02 -4.46 -5.49
C LYS A 84 -16.35 -3.80 -6.70
N PRO A 85 -16.74 -2.57 -7.07
CA PRO A 85 -15.91 -1.73 -7.92
C PRO A 85 -14.52 -1.53 -7.31
N GLU A 86 -13.50 -1.49 -8.14
CA GLU A 86 -12.15 -1.14 -7.68
C GLU A 86 -12.02 0.38 -7.52
N PRO A 87 -11.51 0.89 -6.39
CA PRO A 87 -11.23 2.32 -6.26
C PRO A 87 -10.09 2.65 -7.22
N LEU A 88 -10.29 3.66 -8.05
CA LEU A 88 -9.22 4.21 -8.88
C LEU A 88 -8.69 5.47 -8.20
N PHE A 89 -7.49 5.39 -7.63
CA PHE A 89 -6.81 6.53 -7.03
C PHE A 89 -6.01 7.30 -8.08
N TRP A 90 -5.85 8.61 -7.91
CA TRP A 90 -5.00 9.42 -8.80
C TRP A 90 -3.54 8.98 -8.80
N SER A 91 -3.08 8.35 -7.72
CA SER A 91 -1.75 7.72 -7.68
C SER A 91 -1.57 6.58 -8.68
N GLU A 92 -2.67 6.01 -9.18
CA GLU A 92 -2.67 4.83 -10.07
C GLU A 92 -2.84 5.19 -11.55
N VAL A 93 -3.17 6.44 -11.88
CA VAL A 93 -3.39 6.87 -13.27
C VAL A 93 -2.13 7.43 -13.95
N LEU A 94 -1.02 7.54 -13.22
CA LEU A 94 0.22 8.06 -13.78
C LEU A 94 0.78 7.12 -14.85
N PRO A 95 1.43 7.65 -15.92
CA PRO A 95 2.03 6.80 -16.94
C PRO A 95 3.05 5.84 -16.34
N ILE A 96 2.88 4.55 -16.62
CA ILE A 96 3.80 3.50 -16.20
C ILE A 96 5.09 3.59 -17.03
N THR A 97 6.23 3.54 -16.36
CA THR A 97 7.55 3.50 -17.01
C THR A 97 8.06 2.08 -17.15
N LYS A 98 9.06 1.88 -18.01
CA LYS A 98 9.75 0.58 -18.13
C LYS A 98 10.36 0.11 -16.80
N LYS A 99 10.89 1.05 -16.00
CA LYS A 99 11.48 0.75 -14.69
C LYS A 99 10.43 0.22 -13.70
N ASP A 100 9.21 0.74 -13.76
CA ASP A 100 8.11 0.28 -12.91
C ASP A 100 7.75 -1.16 -13.26
N ILE A 101 7.66 -1.48 -14.55
CA ILE A 101 7.39 -2.85 -15.04
C ILE A 101 8.50 -3.81 -14.59
N GLU A 102 9.76 -3.46 -14.82
CA GLU A 102 10.92 -4.27 -14.43
C GLU A 102 10.94 -4.52 -12.91
N LYS A 103 10.65 -3.49 -12.11
CA LYS A 103 10.53 -3.61 -10.66
C LYS A 103 9.39 -4.56 -10.28
N VAL A 104 8.17 -4.36 -10.78
CA VAL A 104 7.01 -5.16 -10.39
C VAL A 104 7.18 -6.64 -10.78
N ILE A 105 7.72 -6.94 -11.97
CA ILE A 105 8.00 -8.33 -12.38
C ILE A 105 8.97 -9.00 -11.40
N ARG A 106 10.02 -8.29 -10.97
CA ARG A 106 10.98 -8.81 -10.00
C ARG A 106 10.36 -9.05 -8.62
N LEU A 107 9.55 -8.10 -8.12
CA LEU A 107 8.82 -8.30 -6.85
C LEU A 107 7.84 -9.47 -6.92
N MET A 108 7.17 -9.68 -8.07
CA MET A 108 6.30 -10.84 -8.29
C MET A 108 7.05 -12.16 -8.26
N GLN A 109 8.31 -12.20 -8.73
CA GLN A 109 9.16 -13.38 -8.65
C GLN A 109 9.44 -13.75 -7.19
N TYR A 110 9.89 -12.79 -6.37
CA TYR A 110 10.14 -13.01 -4.93
C TYR A 110 8.89 -13.49 -4.20
N SER A 111 7.73 -12.92 -4.53
CA SER A 111 6.46 -13.35 -3.94
C SER A 111 6.13 -14.81 -4.27
N ARG A 112 6.55 -15.33 -5.44
CA ARG A 112 6.35 -16.74 -5.81
C ARG A 112 7.34 -17.67 -5.12
N GLU A 113 8.56 -17.21 -4.89
CA GLU A 113 9.60 -17.98 -4.20
C GLU A 113 9.29 -18.15 -2.69
N ASP A 114 8.57 -17.20 -2.11
CA ASP A 114 8.16 -17.20 -0.71
C ASP A 114 6.84 -17.96 -0.42
N CYS A 115 6.07 -18.35 -1.45
CA CYS A 115 4.82 -19.11 -1.33
C CYS A 115 5.02 -20.60 -1.51
#